data_AF-A0A958USM8-F1
#
_entry.id   AF-A0A958USM8-F1
#
_cell.length_a   1.000
_cell.length_b   1.000
_cell.length_c   1.000
_cell.angle_alpha   90.00
_cell.angle_beta   90.00
_cell.angle_gamma   90.00
#
_symmetry.space_group_name_H-M   'P 1'
#
loop_
_entity.id
_entity.type
_entity.pdbx_description
1 polymer ?
#
loop_
_entity_poly.entity_id
_entity_poly.type
_entity_poly.pdbx_seq_one_letter_code
_entity_poly.pdbx_strand_id
1 'polypeptide(L)' 'MLLDICQDIAENPELGKNYDGIKSDLFGLKANRHVIFYRKRLDHPIEITRILHGQMDLKNRITEKTTPNIGYKQ' A
#
# COMPACT_ATOMS: atom_id res chain seq x y z
N MET A 1 -12.88 -5.01 10.03
CA MET A 1 -12.22 -3.69 10.15
C MET A 1 -10.82 -3.78 9.51
N LEU A 2 -10.10 -2.66 9.26
CA LEU A 2 -8.74 -2.75 8.66
C LEU A 2 -7.74 -3.52 9.54
N LEU A 3 -7.90 -3.44 10.87
CA LEU A 3 -7.07 -4.17 11.82
C LEU A 3 -7.20 -5.69 11.66
N ASP A 4 -8.43 -6.20 11.48
CA ASP A 4 -8.67 -7.63 11.25
C ASP A 4 -7.97 -8.10 9.97
N ILE A 5 -7.98 -7.28 8.91
CA ILE A 5 -7.27 -7.61 7.66
C ILE A 5 -5.75 -7.65 7.90
N CYS A 6 -5.20 -6.75 8.71
CA CYS A 6 -3.78 -6.80 9.06
C CYS A 6 -3.44 -8.07 9.86
N GLN A 7 -4.35 -8.52 10.73
CA GLN A 7 -4.21 -9.78 11.45
C GLN A 7 -4.24 -10.97 10.47
N ASP A 8 -5.19 -10.99 9.54
CA ASP A 8 -5.28 -12.01 8.49
C ASP A 8 -3.98 -12.08 7.66
N ILE A 9 -3.42 -10.91 7.30
CA ILE A 9 -2.12 -10.81 6.59
C ILE A 9 -0.98 -11.38 7.44
N ALA A 10 -0.97 -11.13 8.75
CA ALA A 10 0.09 -11.62 9.63
C ALA A 10 0.04 -13.14 9.80
N GLU A 11 -1.17 -13.72 9.86
CA GLU A 11 -1.40 -15.16 9.97
C GLU A 11 -1.18 -15.89 8.64
N ASN A 12 -1.60 -15.28 7.53
CA ASN A 12 -1.44 -15.83 6.19
C ASN A 12 -0.96 -14.76 5.19
N PRO A 13 0.37 -14.53 5.11
CA PRO A 13 0.96 -13.54 4.21
C PRO A 13 0.73 -13.80 2.72
N GLU A 14 0.28 -14.99 2.33
CA GLU A 14 -0.02 -15.35 0.94
C GLU A 14 -1.42 -14.91 0.48
N LEU A 15 -2.23 -14.32 1.36
CA LEU A 15 -3.57 -13.82 1.03
C LEU A 15 -3.53 -12.70 -0.02
N GLY A 16 -2.48 -11.89 -0.03
CA GLY A 16 -2.30 -10.80 -0.97
C GLY A 16 -1.77 -11.27 -2.31
N LYS A 17 -2.07 -10.48 -3.34
CA LYS A 17 -1.49 -10.68 -4.67
C LYS A 17 -0.03 -10.23 -4.66
N ASN A 18 0.86 -11.03 -5.24
CA ASN A 18 2.25 -10.61 -5.48
C ASN A 18 2.31 -9.55 -6.61
N TYR A 19 3.03 -8.46 -6.36
CA TYR A 19 3.34 -7.37 -7.29
C TYR A 19 4.82 -7.36 -7.70
N ASP A 20 5.38 -8.52 -8.06
CA ASP A 20 6.77 -8.69 -8.50
C ASP A 20 7.19 -7.72 -9.62
N GLY A 21 6.27 -7.35 -10.50
CA GLY A 21 6.51 -6.36 -11.57
C GLY A 21 6.78 -4.93 -11.06
N ILE A 22 6.54 -4.66 -9.77
CA ILE A 22 6.90 -3.42 -9.07
C ILE A 22 8.08 -3.68 -8.14
N LYS A 23 7.99 -4.72 -7.30
CA LYS A 23 9.07 -5.13 -6.40
C LYS A 23 8.83 -6.58 -5.95
N SER A 24 9.90 -7.38 -5.89
CA SER A 24 9.83 -8.82 -5.63
C SER A 24 9.37 -9.24 -4.22
N ASP A 25 9.33 -8.30 -3.28
CA ASP A 25 8.86 -8.54 -1.90
C ASP A 25 7.49 -7.91 -1.63
N LEU A 26 6.84 -7.33 -2.65
CA LEU A 26 5.63 -6.52 -2.48
C LEU A 26 4.35 -7.30 -2.76
N PHE A 27 3.46 -7.26 -1.78
CA PHE A 27 2.13 -7.86 -1.85
C PHE A 27 1.07 -6.79 -1.67
N GLY A 28 -0.12 -7.05 -2.21
CA GLY A 28 -1.28 -6.18 -2.05
C GLY A 28 -2.56 -6.97 -1.82
N LEU A 29 -3.31 -6.61 -0.77
CA LEU A 29 -4.60 -7.18 -0.43
C LEU A 29 -5.69 -6.10 -0.49
N LYS A 30 -6.80 -6.42 -1.17
CA LYS A 30 -7.95 -5.52 -1.26
C LYS A 30 -8.82 -5.68 -0.02
N ALA A 31 -9.04 -4.58 0.71
CA ALA A 31 -9.85 -4.51 1.91
C ALA A 31 -11.01 -3.52 1.70
N ASN A 32 -12.10 -3.99 1.07
CA ASN A 32 -13.24 -3.17 0.67
C ASN A 32 -12.84 -1.98 -0.23
N ARG A 33 -12.94 -0.75 0.29
CA ARG A 33 -12.53 0.49 -0.37
C ARG A 33 -11.04 0.79 -0.23
N HIS A 34 -10.28 -0.07 0.44
CA HIS A 34 -8.85 0.11 0.64
C HIS A 34 -8.04 -0.98 -0.08
N VAL A 35 -6.76 -0.68 -0.33
CA VAL A 35 -5.74 -1.66 -0.71
C VAL A 35 -4.60 -1.54 0.28
N ILE A 36 -4.28 -2.64 0.96
CA ILE A 36 -3.16 -2.72 1.90
C ILE A 36 -1.97 -3.32 1.15
N PHE A 37 -0.89 -2.56 1.04
CA PHE A 37 0.38 -3.04 0.53
C PHE A 37 1.29 -3.42 1.68
N TYR A 38 1.89 -4.59 1.58
CA TYR A 38 2.79 -5.10 2.60
C TYR A 38 3.96 -5.86 1.98
N ARG A 39 4.98 -6.13 2.78
CA ARG A 39 6.13 -6.93 2.36
C ARG A 39 6.31 -8.14 3.23
N LYS A 40 6.67 -9.24 2.56
CA LYS A 40 7.07 -10.49 3.18
C LYS A 40 8.56 -10.68 2.97
N ARG A 41 9.31 -10.82 4.05
CA ARG A 41 10.75 -11.15 4.01
C ARG A 41 11.00 -12.36 4.90
N LEU A 42 11.95 -13.19 4.50
CA LEU A 42 12.37 -14.34 5.30
C LEU A 42 12.88 -13.86 6.65
N ASP A 43 12.46 -14.50 7.75
CA ASP A 43 12.88 -14.19 9.12
C ASP A 43 12.58 -12.76 9.61
N HIS A 44 11.63 -12.06 8.99
CA HIS A 44 11.21 -10.72 9.41
C HIS A 44 9.69 -10.66 9.60
N PRO A 45 9.19 -9.79 10.51
CA PRO A 45 7.78 -9.47 10.58
C PRO A 45 7.24 -8.94 9.25
N ILE A 46 5.94 -9.14 9.01
CA ILE A 46 5.27 -8.53 7.86
C ILE A 46 5.26 -7.01 8.03
N GLU A 47 5.75 -6.31 7.01
CA GLU A 47 5.81 -4.85 7.00
C GLU A 47 4.62 -4.30 6.20
N ILE A 48 3.66 -3.64 6.87
CA ILE A 48 2.63 -2.88 6.17
C ILE A 48 3.25 -1.59 5.63
N THR A 49 3.40 -1.50 4.31
CA THR A 49 4.07 -0.38 3.65
C THR A 49 3.13 0.78 3.33
N ARG A 50 1.88 0.51 2.91
CA ARG A 50 0.86 1.54 2.64
C ARG A 50 -0.55 0.97 2.77
N ILE A 51 -1.48 1.83 3.17
CA ILE A 51 -2.92 1.57 3.07
C ILE A 51 -3.51 2.66 2.19
N LEU A 52 -3.94 2.29 0.98
CA LEU A 52 -4.51 3.24 0.02
C LEU A 52 -6.03 3.20 0.11
N HIS A 53 -6.69 4.36 0.13
CA HIS A 53 -8.12 4.44 -0.15
C HIS A 53 -8.35 4.51 -1.66
N GLY A 54 -9.20 3.64 -2.20
CA GLY A 54 -9.28 3.27 -3.61
C GLY A 54 -9.54 4.39 -4.62
N GLN A 55 -10.03 5.56 -4.18
CA GLN A 55 -10.24 6.72 -5.04
C GLN A 55 -9.33 7.92 -4.71
N MET A 56 -8.76 7.97 -3.51
CA MET A 56 -8.09 9.17 -3.00
C MET A 56 -6.59 9.14 -3.31
N ASP A 57 -5.94 7.99 -3.13
CA ASP A 57 -4.47 7.91 -3.24
C ASP A 57 -3.96 7.78 -4.68
N LEU A 58 -4.76 7.17 -5.58
CA LEU A 58 -4.40 7.08 -7.00
C LEU A 58 -4.40 8.47 -7.66
N LYS A 59 -5.35 9.33 -7.30
CA LYS A 59 -5.40 10.73 -7.77
C LYS A 59 -4.21 11.54 -7.23
N ASN A 60 -3.92 11.41 -5.94
CA ASN A 60 -2.81 12.14 -5.30
C ASN A 60 -1.44 11.83 -5.92
N ARG A 61 -1.19 10.57 -6.34
CA ARG A 61 0.06 10.19 -7.01
C ARG A 61 0.19 10.68 -8.46
N ILE A 62 -0.94 10.86 -9.17
CA ILE A 62 -0.93 11.44 -10.52
C ILE A 62 -0.67 12.95 -10.42
N THR A 63 -1.18 13.63 -9.38
CA THR A 63 -0.98 15.06 -9.18
C THR A 63 0.40 15.44 -8.62
N GLU A 64 1.05 14.58 -7.83
CA GLU A 64 2.39 14.87 -7.29
C GLU A 64 3.50 14.90 -8.34
N LYS A 65 3.35 14.20 -9.47
CA LYS A 65 4.37 14.17 -10.53
C LYS A 65 4.34 15.39 -11.46
N THR A 66 3.42 16.32 -11.28
CA THR A 66 3.18 17.40 -12.26
C THR A 66 3.36 18.82 -11.74
N THR A 67 3.73 19.06 -10.48
CA THR A 67 4.06 20.43 -10.04
C THR A 67 4.91 20.47 -8.76
N PRO A 68 6.15 21.02 -8.80
CA PRO A 68 6.68 21.70 -7.63
C PRO A 68 5.88 22.99 -7.47
N ASN A 69 4.96 23.03 -6.51
CA ASN A 69 4.27 24.26 -6.14
C ASN A 69 5.24 25.13 -5.33
N ILE A 70 6.20 25.74 -6.04
CA ILE A 70 6.92 26.92 -5.56
C ILE A 70 5.95 28.10 -5.67
N GLY A 71 5.42 28.52 -4.52
CA GLY A 71 4.52 29.65 -4.42
C GLY A 71 4.57 30.29 -3.05
N TYR A 72 5.69 30.97 -2.74
CA TYR A 72 5.63 32.12 -1.85
C TYR A 72 4.76 33.19 -2.53
N LYS A 73 3.75 33.70 -1.81
CA LYS A 73 3.04 35.01 -1.91
C LYS A 73 1.61 34.81 -1.40
N GLN A 74 1.05 35.57 -0.45
CA GLN A 74 1.50 36.74 0.32
C GLN A 74 1.04 36.59 1.78
#